data_AF-A0A356WHR9-F1
#
_entry.id   AF-A0A356WHR9-F1
#
_cell.length_a   1.000
_cell.length_b   1.000
_cell.length_c   1.000
_cell.angle_alpha   90.00
_cell.angle_beta   90.00
_cell.angle_gamma   90.00
#
_symmetry.space_group_name_H-M   'P 1'
#
loop_
_entity.id
_entity.type
_entity.pdbx_description
1 polymer ?
#
loop_
_entity_poly.entity_id
_entity_poly.type
_entity_poly.pdbx_seq_one_letter_code
_entity_poly.pdbx_strand_id
1 'polypeptide(L)'
;MLRFSRCKTLAVIATHREAGSTDSASDRREFYSLVMQLFDVPIADIDLSAPEFWRGPRDFRESAFAKLRNEDPYRFFEEMELAIAPKGPGYIALTRHDDIWHVSRNPQLFCSGKGSNIIDLSQELNEFFGSMINMDDPKHFRLRSIVSKGFTPREISRIEEYVKVKARAIVDSVLDEFADKEFDFVDAVAAKFPLQIICEMMGIPAEDERQIFEWTNT
;
A
#
# COMPACT_ATOMS: atom_id res chain seq x y z
N MET A 1 8.81 -13.07 28.23
CA MET A 1 9.90 -12.29 27.58
C MET A 1 10.28 -13.03 26.29
N LEU A 2 9.51 -12.83 25.23
CA LEU A 2 9.69 -13.52 23.95
C LEU A 2 10.92 -12.92 23.23
N ARG A 3 12.01 -13.68 23.13
CA ARG A 3 13.18 -13.33 22.32
C ARG A 3 12.84 -13.54 20.85
N PHE A 4 12.47 -12.47 20.15
CA PHE A 4 12.39 -12.43 18.69
C PHE A 4 13.82 -12.47 18.09
N SER A 5 14.42 -13.67 18.04
CA SER A 5 15.83 -13.85 17.65
C SER A 5 16.02 -14.27 16.17
N ARG A 6 14.97 -14.30 15.35
CA ARG A 6 15.13 -14.60 13.91
C ARG A 6 14.12 -13.76 13.11
N CYS A 7 14.61 -12.70 12.45
CA CYS A 7 13.90 -11.99 11.39
C CYS A 7 13.41 -13.00 10.36
N LYS A 8 12.10 -13.20 10.29
CA LYS A 8 11.40 -13.54 9.05
C LYS A 8 10.00 -12.90 9.09
N THR A 9 9.83 -12.04 8.10
CA THR A 9 8.61 -11.53 7.48
C THR A 9 7.44 -11.22 8.42
N LEU A 10 7.29 -9.93 8.69
CA LEU A 10 6.14 -9.39 9.38
C LEU A 10 5.33 -8.59 8.36
N ALA A 11 4.16 -9.12 8.01
CA ALA A 11 3.27 -8.44 7.08
C ALA A 11 2.49 -7.38 7.85
N VAL A 12 2.83 -6.12 7.60
CA VAL A 12 2.04 -4.98 8.06
C VAL A 12 0.86 -4.84 7.11
N ILE A 13 -0.29 -5.37 7.52
CA ILE A 13 -1.54 -5.14 6.80
C ILE A 13 -2.25 -3.98 7.48
N ALA A 14 -1.90 -2.77 7.06
CA ALA A 14 -2.56 -1.56 7.53
C ALA A 14 -3.91 -1.42 6.84
N THR A 15 -4.99 -1.79 7.54
CA THR A 15 -6.31 -1.22 7.22
C THR A 15 -6.34 0.23 7.70
N HIS A 16 -6.88 1.11 6.87
CA HIS A 16 -6.92 2.57 6.99
C HIS A 16 -6.94 3.13 8.43
N ARG A 17 -6.06 4.10 8.72
CA ARG A 17 -6.29 5.07 9.81
C ARG A 17 -6.88 6.35 9.22
N GLU A 18 -7.83 6.93 9.94
CA GLU A 18 -8.40 8.25 9.69
C GLU A 18 -7.31 9.33 9.74
N ALA A 19 -7.18 10.11 8.67
CA ALA A 19 -6.42 11.36 8.69
C ALA A 19 -7.15 12.36 9.61
N GLY A 20 -6.42 12.95 10.55
CA GLY A 20 -6.95 13.92 11.48
C GLY A 20 -7.41 15.20 10.77
N SER A 21 -8.69 15.26 10.41
CA SER A 21 -9.44 16.50 10.26
C SER A 21 -10.38 16.62 11.46
N THR A 22 -10.53 17.85 11.98
CA THR A 22 -11.24 18.24 13.20
C THR A 22 -12.76 18.04 13.18
N ASP A 23 -13.25 17.15 12.33
CA ASP A 23 -14.64 16.69 12.35
C ASP A 23 -14.71 15.40 13.19
N SER A 24 -15.70 15.31 14.08
CA SER A 24 -15.63 14.43 15.26
C SER A 24 -15.33 12.95 14.90
N ALA A 25 -14.26 12.38 15.47
CA ALA A 25 -13.89 10.97 15.27
C ALA A 25 -14.91 9.97 15.88
N SER A 26 -15.99 10.48 16.49
CA SER A 26 -17.13 9.72 17.01
C SER A 26 -18.20 9.52 15.93
N ASP A 27 -18.56 10.59 15.21
CA ASP A 27 -19.54 10.53 14.10
C ASP A 27 -19.08 9.59 12.97
N ARG A 28 -17.79 9.58 12.65
CA ARG A 28 -17.24 8.70 11.61
C ARG A 28 -17.20 7.23 12.02
N ARG A 29 -17.00 6.92 13.30
CA ARG A 29 -17.08 5.54 13.82
C ARG A 29 -18.50 5.01 13.80
N GLU A 30 -19.48 5.84 14.17
CA GLU A 30 -20.89 5.48 14.02
C GLU A 30 -21.25 5.29 12.56
N PHE A 31 -20.78 6.15 11.65
CA PHE A 31 -21.01 5.99 10.22
C PHE A 31 -20.39 4.70 9.64
N TYR A 32 -19.12 4.40 9.94
CA TYR A 32 -18.48 3.16 9.48
C TYR A 32 -19.09 1.90 10.11
N SER A 33 -19.46 1.95 11.40
CA SER A 33 -20.17 0.87 12.09
C SER A 33 -21.61 0.68 11.59
N LEU A 34 -22.24 1.73 11.06
CA LEU A 34 -23.60 1.72 10.51
C LEU A 34 -23.61 1.23 9.06
N VAL A 35 -22.55 1.51 8.29
CA VAL A 35 -22.44 1.17 6.86
C VAL A 35 -21.78 -0.20 6.63
N MET A 36 -20.87 -0.63 7.51
CA MET A 36 -20.28 -1.97 7.48
C MET A 36 -20.86 -2.83 8.59
N GLN A 37 -21.84 -3.68 8.24
CA GLN A 37 -22.32 -4.73 9.12
C GLN A 37 -21.20 -5.75 9.31
N LEU A 38 -20.37 -5.57 10.34
CA LEU A 38 -19.41 -6.58 10.73
C LEU A 38 -20.18 -7.80 11.24
N PHE A 39 -19.77 -8.98 10.79
CA PHE A 39 -20.35 -10.25 11.21
C PHE A 39 -19.26 -11.18 11.74
N ASP A 40 -19.67 -12.25 12.42
CA ASP A 40 -18.72 -13.21 12.95
C ASP A 40 -18.13 -14.04 11.80
N VAL A 41 -16.80 -14.00 11.66
CA VAL A 41 -16.04 -14.82 10.71
C VAL A 41 -15.27 -15.86 11.51
N PRO A 42 -15.43 -17.17 11.23
CA PRO A 42 -14.62 -18.19 11.86
C PRO A 42 -13.14 -17.97 11.56
N ILE A 43 -12.28 -17.98 12.59
CA ILE A 43 -10.83 -17.77 12.43
C ILE A 43 -10.20 -18.79 11.46
N ALA A 44 -10.77 -20.00 11.38
CA ALA A 44 -10.33 -21.04 10.47
C ALA A 44 -10.55 -20.69 8.98
N ASP A 45 -11.48 -19.80 8.67
CA ASP A 45 -11.84 -19.40 7.30
C ASP A 45 -11.01 -18.19 6.82
N ILE A 46 -10.18 -17.62 7.70
CA ILE A 46 -9.33 -16.48 7.39
C ILE A 46 -8.00 -17.02 6.86
N ASP A 47 -7.71 -16.73 5.59
CA ASP A 47 -6.40 -16.93 4.97
C ASP A 47 -5.95 -15.66 4.26
N LEU A 48 -4.98 -14.95 4.85
CA LEU A 48 -4.46 -13.70 4.30
C LEU A 48 -3.49 -13.90 3.13
N SER A 49 -3.06 -15.15 2.88
CA SER A 49 -2.19 -15.52 1.77
C SER A 49 -2.97 -15.93 0.53
N ALA A 50 -4.26 -16.25 0.66
CA ALA A 50 -5.12 -16.63 -0.44
C ALA A 50 -5.51 -15.41 -1.30
N PRO A 51 -5.27 -15.44 -2.64
CA PRO A 51 -5.76 -14.39 -3.54
C PRO A 51 -7.28 -14.19 -3.48
N GLU A 52 -8.04 -15.25 -3.19
CA GLU A 52 -9.49 -15.26 -3.08
C GLU A 52 -9.96 -14.39 -1.93
N PHE A 53 -9.22 -14.34 -0.81
CA PHE A 53 -9.50 -13.42 0.28
C PHE A 53 -9.47 -11.96 -0.20
N TRP A 54 -8.47 -11.61 -1.01
CA TRP A 54 -8.28 -10.25 -1.52
C TRP A 54 -9.21 -9.86 -2.68
N ARG A 55 -9.69 -10.84 -3.45
CA ARG A 55 -10.73 -10.63 -4.47
C ARG A 55 -12.15 -10.68 -3.89
N GLY A 56 -12.28 -11.18 -2.65
CA GLY A 56 -13.56 -11.36 -1.98
C GLY A 56 -14.21 -10.06 -1.50
N PRO A 57 -15.42 -10.18 -0.92
CA PRO A 57 -16.19 -9.06 -0.41
C PRO A 57 -15.44 -8.24 0.65
N ARG A 58 -15.58 -6.92 0.60
CA ARG A 58 -14.87 -6.02 1.53
C ARG A 58 -15.35 -6.20 2.97
N ASP A 59 -16.65 -6.32 3.19
CA ASP A 59 -17.27 -6.59 4.50
C ASP A 59 -16.75 -7.87 5.17
N PHE A 60 -16.54 -8.95 4.41
CA PHE A 60 -15.88 -10.16 4.91
C PHE A 60 -14.45 -9.86 5.38
N ARG A 61 -13.64 -9.16 4.57
CA ARG A 61 -12.26 -8.81 4.95
C ARG A 61 -12.20 -7.94 6.20
N GLU A 62 -13.07 -6.94 6.30
CA GLU A 62 -13.13 -6.05 7.46
C GLU A 62 -13.55 -6.81 8.73
N SER A 63 -14.50 -7.74 8.60
CA SER A 63 -14.91 -8.65 9.67
C SER A 63 -13.79 -9.60 10.10
N ALA A 64 -13.06 -10.16 9.13
CA ALA A 64 -11.88 -10.99 9.39
C ALA A 64 -10.77 -10.23 10.12
N PHE A 65 -10.44 -9.00 9.69
CA PHE A 65 -9.46 -8.17 10.39
C PHE A 65 -9.93 -7.76 11.78
N ALA A 66 -11.23 -7.50 11.98
CA ALA A 66 -11.78 -7.24 13.31
C ALA A 66 -11.63 -8.46 14.23
N LYS A 67 -11.93 -9.66 13.72
CA LYS A 67 -11.75 -10.93 14.43
C LYS A 67 -10.28 -11.13 14.85
N LEU A 68 -9.34 -11.00 13.90
CA LEU A 68 -7.91 -11.13 14.18
C LEU A 68 -7.44 -10.11 15.23
N ARG A 69 -7.83 -8.84 15.12
CA ARG A 69 -7.46 -7.81 16.10
C ARG A 69 -7.91 -8.14 17.52
N ASN A 70 -9.09 -8.73 17.66
CA ASN A 70 -9.72 -8.99 18.95
C ASN A 70 -9.25 -10.30 19.59
N GLU A 71 -9.11 -11.36 18.80
CA GLU A 71 -8.95 -12.73 19.31
C GLU A 71 -7.58 -13.33 19.04
N ASP A 72 -6.95 -13.04 17.88
CA ASP A 72 -5.67 -13.63 17.48
C ASP A 72 -4.78 -12.61 16.73
N PRO A 73 -4.29 -11.55 17.41
CA PRO A 73 -3.69 -10.38 16.75
C PRO A 73 -2.28 -10.62 16.20
N TYR A 74 -1.68 -11.77 16.49
CA TYR A 74 -0.34 -12.18 16.07
C TYR A 74 -0.37 -13.53 15.34
N ARG A 75 -1.46 -13.79 14.61
CA ARG A 75 -1.67 -15.04 13.89
C ARG A 75 -0.58 -15.27 12.84
N PHE A 76 -0.09 -16.50 12.79
CA PHE A 76 0.84 -16.95 11.76
C PHE A 76 0.07 -17.45 10.53
N PHE A 77 0.57 -17.11 9.34
CA PHE A 77 0.09 -17.57 8.05
C PHE A 77 1.24 -18.14 7.22
N GLU A 78 0.98 -19.23 6.50
CA GLU A 78 1.92 -19.72 5.49
C GLU A 78 1.89 -18.81 4.26
N GLU A 79 3.02 -18.63 3.59
CA GLU A 79 3.07 -17.90 2.31
C GLU A 79 2.43 -18.70 1.17
N MET A 80 1.99 -18.02 0.11
CA MET A 80 1.54 -18.72 -1.10
C MET A 80 2.72 -19.36 -1.83
N GLU A 81 2.48 -20.49 -2.50
CA GLU A 81 3.46 -21.09 -3.40
C GLU A 81 3.49 -20.34 -4.74
N LEU A 82 4.69 -19.89 -5.15
CA LEU A 82 4.91 -19.31 -6.46
C LEU A 82 5.76 -20.24 -7.32
N ALA A 83 5.48 -20.30 -8.62
CA ALA A 83 6.30 -21.06 -9.56
C ALA A 83 7.75 -20.50 -9.69
N ILE A 84 7.93 -19.22 -9.36
CA ILE A 84 9.19 -18.49 -9.56
C ILE A 84 10.11 -18.46 -8.32
N ALA A 85 9.65 -18.94 -7.17
CA ALA A 85 10.40 -18.90 -5.92
C ALA A 85 9.98 -20.04 -4.97
N PRO A 86 10.91 -20.62 -4.19
CA PRO A 86 10.54 -21.59 -3.16
C PRO A 86 9.65 -20.95 -2.10
N LYS A 87 8.69 -21.71 -1.58
CA LYS A 87 7.79 -21.26 -0.51
C LYS A 87 8.62 -20.77 0.69
N GLY A 88 8.39 -19.54 1.12
CA GLY A 88 8.95 -19.02 2.35
C GLY A 88 8.35 -19.70 3.58
N PRO A 89 8.88 -19.44 4.78
CA PRO A 89 8.44 -20.08 6.00
C PRO A 89 7.18 -19.45 6.59
N GLY A 90 6.52 -18.51 5.90
CA GLY A 90 5.34 -17.83 6.40
C GLY A 90 5.67 -16.53 7.14
N TYR A 91 4.62 -15.88 7.63
CA TYR A 91 4.69 -14.58 8.29
C TYR A 91 3.73 -14.48 9.47
N ILE A 92 4.01 -13.54 10.35
CA ILE A 92 3.08 -13.11 11.40
C ILE A 92 2.30 -11.91 10.89
N ALA A 93 0.97 -11.98 10.91
CA ALA A 93 0.10 -10.88 10.56
C ALA A 93 -0.05 -9.94 11.76
N LEU A 94 0.38 -8.68 11.59
CA LEU A 94 0.05 -7.63 12.55
C LEU A 94 -1.20 -6.90 12.11
N THR A 95 -2.23 -6.96 12.94
CA THR A 95 -3.55 -6.38 12.60
C THR A 95 -3.92 -5.18 13.45
N ARG A 96 -3.20 -4.92 14.55
CA ARG A 96 -3.40 -3.75 15.42
C ARG A 96 -2.48 -2.60 15.01
N HIS A 97 -3.04 -1.40 15.07
CA HIS A 97 -2.31 -0.17 14.75
C HIS A 97 -1.03 0.00 15.58
N ASP A 98 -1.08 -0.24 16.89
CA ASP A 98 0.07 0.02 17.77
C ASP A 98 1.24 -0.93 17.51
N ASP A 99 0.94 -2.19 17.16
CA ASP A 99 1.96 -3.17 16.78
C ASP A 99 2.59 -2.77 15.44
N ILE A 100 1.78 -2.38 14.46
CA ILE A 100 2.25 -1.86 13.16
C ILE A 100 3.15 -0.64 13.37
N TRP A 101 2.69 0.34 14.15
CA TRP A 101 3.43 1.55 14.47
C TRP A 101 4.75 1.25 15.17
N HIS A 102 4.75 0.31 16.13
CA HIS A 102 5.95 -0.13 16.80
C HIS A 102 6.96 -0.73 15.83
N VAL A 103 6.52 -1.66 14.97
CA VAL A 103 7.42 -2.32 14.00
C VAL A 103 8.00 -1.32 13.01
N SER A 104 7.17 -0.44 12.42
CA SER A 104 7.62 0.56 11.44
C SER A 104 8.62 1.57 12.01
N ARG A 105 8.68 1.75 13.33
CA ARG A 105 9.59 2.70 14.00
C ARG A 105 10.84 2.09 14.60
N ASN A 106 10.98 0.78 14.54
CA ASN A 106 12.14 0.07 15.09
C ASN A 106 12.88 -0.71 13.98
N PRO A 107 13.41 -0.03 12.94
CA PRO A 107 14.08 -0.70 11.81
C PRO A 107 15.32 -1.49 12.22
N GLN A 108 15.94 -1.16 13.35
CA GLN A 108 17.03 -1.93 13.95
C GLN A 108 16.59 -3.30 14.48
N LEU A 109 15.30 -3.49 14.75
CA LEU A 109 14.69 -4.76 15.15
C LEU A 109 13.99 -5.46 13.98
N PHE A 110 13.41 -4.69 13.07
CA PHE A 110 12.61 -5.17 11.94
C PHE A 110 13.21 -4.70 10.61
N CYS A 111 13.90 -5.63 9.95
CA CYS A 111 14.70 -5.42 8.75
C CYS A 111 13.84 -5.39 7.48
N SER A 112 14.08 -4.41 6.60
CA SER A 112 13.50 -4.37 5.25
C SER A 112 14.46 -4.89 4.18
N GLY A 113 15.77 -4.91 4.47
CA GLY A 113 16.83 -5.37 3.56
C GLY A 113 16.76 -6.84 3.13
N LYS A 114 15.83 -7.61 3.72
CA LYS A 114 15.57 -9.02 3.38
C LYS A 114 14.25 -9.23 2.66
N GLY A 115 13.60 -8.15 2.24
CA GLY A 115 12.30 -8.16 1.56
C GLY A 115 11.23 -7.46 2.40
N SER A 116 10.40 -6.65 1.72
CA SER A 116 9.25 -5.96 2.32
C SER A 116 7.89 -6.53 1.88
N ASN A 117 7.89 -7.56 1.03
CA ASN A 117 6.69 -8.20 0.54
C ASN A 117 6.29 -9.38 1.44
N ILE A 118 5.03 -9.81 1.35
CA ILE A 118 4.56 -11.02 2.04
C ILE A 118 5.34 -12.25 1.55
N ILE A 119 5.66 -12.27 0.27
CA ILE A 119 6.36 -13.38 -0.38
C ILE A 119 7.87 -13.15 -0.27
N ASP A 120 8.57 -14.16 0.26
CA ASP A 120 10.04 -14.18 0.30
C ASP A 120 10.61 -14.35 -1.13
N LEU A 121 10.97 -13.24 -1.77
CA LEU A 121 11.75 -13.26 -3.00
C LEU A 121 13.22 -13.62 -2.71
N SER A 122 13.91 -14.22 -3.68
CA SER A 122 15.37 -14.41 -3.57
C SER A 122 16.08 -13.06 -3.43
N GLN A 123 17.28 -13.06 -2.86
CA GLN A 123 18.04 -11.82 -2.69
C GLN A 123 18.30 -11.12 -4.03
N GLU A 124 18.62 -11.88 -5.08
CA GLU A 124 18.84 -11.34 -6.42
C GLU A 124 17.57 -10.68 -6.99
N LEU A 125 16.40 -11.29 -6.82
CA LEU A 125 15.14 -10.70 -7.23
C LEU A 125 14.79 -9.48 -6.39
N ASN A 126 15.06 -9.50 -5.08
CA ASN A 126 14.88 -8.34 -4.21
C ASN A 126 15.83 -7.19 -4.53
N GLU A 127 17.05 -7.45 -5.00
CA GLU A 127 17.99 -6.40 -5.44
C GLU A 127 17.64 -5.88 -6.84
N PHE A 128 17.12 -6.74 -7.71
CA PHE A 128 16.71 -6.38 -9.07
C PHE A 128 15.39 -5.59 -9.09
N PHE A 129 14.38 -6.05 -8.37
CA PHE A 129 13.07 -5.39 -8.26
C PHE A 129 12.99 -4.39 -7.10
N GLY A 130 13.85 -4.52 -6.11
CA GLY A 130 13.81 -3.66 -4.92
C GLY A 130 14.42 -2.30 -5.18
N SER A 131 13.59 -1.29 -5.00
CA SER A 131 14.06 0.08 -4.77
C SER A 131 14.64 0.22 -3.36
N MET A 132 14.94 1.44 -2.95
CA MET A 132 15.36 1.78 -1.60
C MET A 132 14.44 1.28 -0.48
N ILE A 133 13.19 0.88 -0.80
CA ILE A 133 12.24 0.27 0.15
C ILE A 133 12.73 -1.08 0.71
N ASN A 134 13.53 -1.83 -0.06
CA ASN A 134 14.12 -3.12 0.33
C ASN A 134 15.56 -2.94 0.84
N MET A 135 15.86 -1.83 1.51
CA MET A 135 17.19 -1.54 2.05
C MET A 135 17.09 -1.10 3.50
N ASP A 136 18.11 -1.43 4.29
CA ASP A 136 18.32 -0.87 5.62
C ASP A 136 19.48 0.15 5.62
N ASP A 137 19.64 0.83 6.74
CA ASP A 137 20.74 1.74 6.96
C ASP A 137 22.10 1.00 6.98
N PRO A 138 23.17 1.66 6.52
CA PRO A 138 23.27 3.07 6.11
C PRO A 138 22.90 3.34 4.64
N LYS A 139 22.66 2.30 3.83
CA LYS A 139 22.39 2.45 2.38
C LYS A 139 21.07 3.18 2.14
N HIS A 140 20.01 2.79 2.88
CA HIS A 140 18.70 3.42 2.81
C HIS A 140 18.77 4.92 3.14
N PHE A 141 19.33 5.31 4.29
CA PHE A 141 19.51 6.71 4.66
C PHE A 141 20.20 7.54 3.58
N ARG A 142 21.29 7.02 2.99
CA ARG A 142 22.04 7.71 1.94
C ARG A 142 21.13 8.02 0.73
N LEU A 143 20.41 7.03 0.21
CA LEU A 143 19.50 7.21 -0.92
C LEU A 143 18.32 8.12 -0.56
N ARG A 144 17.70 7.90 0.62
CA ARG A 144 16.56 8.71 1.10
C ARG A 144 16.93 10.17 1.25
N SER A 145 18.14 10.48 1.71
CA SER A 145 18.61 11.86 1.88
C SER A 145 18.74 12.64 0.56
N ILE A 146 18.96 11.93 -0.56
CA ILE A 146 19.02 12.51 -1.89
C ILE A 146 17.60 12.72 -2.41
N VAL A 147 16.79 11.66 -2.43
CA VAL A 147 15.43 11.65 -2.99
C VAL A 147 14.51 12.62 -2.23
N SER A 148 14.61 12.68 -0.90
CA SER A 148 13.70 13.52 -0.09
C SER A 148 13.79 15.01 -0.38
N LYS A 149 14.86 15.48 -1.03
CA LYS A 149 14.99 16.89 -1.46
C LYS A 149 13.93 17.27 -2.50
N GLY A 150 13.50 16.32 -3.34
CA GLY A 150 12.41 16.52 -4.31
C GLY A 150 11.01 16.49 -3.68
N PHE A 151 10.89 16.11 -2.40
CA PHE A 151 9.62 15.98 -1.68
C PHE A 151 9.53 16.92 -0.47
N THR A 152 10.30 18.01 -0.47
CA THR A 152 10.18 19.01 0.59
C THR A 152 8.85 19.76 0.49
N PRO A 153 8.32 20.35 1.57
CA PRO A 153 7.08 21.12 1.51
C PRO A 153 7.07 22.20 0.41
N ARG A 154 8.22 22.84 0.17
CA ARG A 154 8.40 23.81 -0.92
C ARG A 154 8.22 23.19 -2.30
N GLU A 155 8.84 22.04 -2.56
CA GLU A 155 8.70 21.35 -3.85
C GLU A 155 7.27 20.85 -4.05
N ILE A 156 6.62 20.32 -3.00
CA ILE A 156 5.22 19.90 -3.05
C ILE A 156 4.30 21.08 -3.37
N SER A 157 4.48 22.24 -2.73
CA SER A 157 3.69 23.44 -3.05
C SER A 157 3.92 23.94 -4.48
N ARG A 158 5.12 23.75 -5.04
CA ARG A 158 5.40 24.08 -6.46
C ARG A 158 4.59 23.20 -7.42
N ILE A 159 4.46 21.92 -7.08
CA ILE A 159 3.74 20.92 -7.89
C ILE A 159 2.22 21.03 -7.70
N GLU A 160 1.75 21.55 -6.57
CA GLU A 160 0.31 21.64 -6.26
C GLU A 160 -0.50 22.35 -7.35
N GLU A 161 0.03 23.43 -7.94
CA GLU A 161 -0.67 24.14 -9.01
C GLU A 161 -0.76 23.28 -10.28
N TYR A 162 0.31 22.56 -10.61
CA TYR A 162 0.31 21.61 -11.71
C TYR A 162 -0.70 20.49 -11.50
N VAL A 163 -0.78 19.95 -10.27
CA VAL A 163 -1.76 18.92 -9.89
C VAL A 163 -3.19 19.41 -10.14
N LYS A 164 -3.51 20.67 -9.77
CA LYS A 164 -4.83 21.26 -10.02
C LYS A 164 -5.12 21.43 -11.51
N VAL A 165 -4.14 21.92 -12.29
CA VAL A 165 -4.27 22.08 -13.73
C VAL A 165 -4.51 20.73 -14.42
N LYS A 166 -3.74 19.70 -14.07
CA LYS A 166 -3.90 18.36 -14.64
C LYS A 166 -5.21 17.70 -14.24
N ALA A 167 -5.61 17.82 -12.97
CA ALA A 167 -6.89 17.30 -12.51
C ALA A 167 -8.05 17.92 -13.31
N ARG A 168 -8.02 19.25 -13.50
CA ARG A 168 -9.03 19.94 -14.33
C ARG A 168 -9.00 19.44 -15.77
N ALA A 169 -7.83 19.38 -16.40
CA ALA A 169 -7.71 18.93 -17.79
C ALA A 169 -8.21 17.49 -18.01
N ILE A 170 -7.96 16.57 -17.08
CA ILE A 170 -8.48 15.20 -17.15
C ILE A 170 -10.01 15.21 -17.03
N VAL A 171 -10.56 15.95 -16.07
CA VAL A 171 -12.01 16.03 -15.89
C VAL A 171 -12.69 16.67 -17.11
N ASP A 172 -12.15 17.77 -17.63
CA ASP A 172 -12.67 18.44 -18.83
C ASP A 172 -12.66 17.49 -20.03
N SER A 173 -11.56 16.75 -20.25
CA SER A 173 -11.47 15.74 -21.31
C SER A 173 -12.52 14.64 -21.16
N VAL A 174 -12.80 14.19 -19.93
CA VAL A 174 -13.82 13.18 -19.67
C VAL A 174 -15.22 13.72 -19.94
N LEU A 175 -15.50 14.95 -19.54
CA LEU A 175 -16.78 15.60 -19.80
C LEU A 175 -17.02 15.81 -21.30
N ASP A 176 -15.99 16.18 -22.05
CA ASP A 176 -16.07 16.38 -23.50
C ASP A 176 -16.27 15.05 -24.26
N GLU A 177 -15.58 13.99 -23.86
CA GLU A 177 -15.62 12.69 -24.55
C GLU A 177 -16.84 11.83 -24.17
N PHE A 178 -17.21 11.87 -22.89
CA PHE A 178 -18.20 10.98 -22.29
C PHE A 178 -19.43 11.70 -21.73
N ALA A 179 -19.67 12.98 -22.05
CA ALA A 179 -20.78 13.82 -21.56
C ALA A 179 -21.98 13.08 -20.93
N ASP A 180 -22.71 12.29 -21.73
CA ASP A 180 -23.88 11.50 -21.31
C ASP A 180 -23.67 9.97 -21.44
N LYS A 181 -22.43 9.52 -21.47
CA LYS A 181 -22.04 8.11 -21.68
C LYS A 181 -21.40 7.53 -20.43
N GLU A 182 -21.59 6.24 -20.25
CA GLU A 182 -20.81 5.46 -19.30
C GLU A 182 -19.36 5.33 -19.80
N PHE A 183 -18.41 5.37 -18.87
CA PHE A 183 -17.00 5.19 -19.12
C PHE A 183 -16.34 4.53 -17.91
N ASP A 184 -15.17 3.91 -18.13
CA ASP A 184 -14.37 3.37 -17.04
C ASP A 184 -13.57 4.49 -16.36
N PHE A 185 -13.93 4.80 -15.12
CA PHE A 185 -13.25 5.82 -14.32
C PHE A 185 -11.78 5.47 -14.02
N VAL A 186 -11.45 4.18 -13.89
CA VAL A 186 -10.08 3.75 -13.62
C VAL A 186 -9.20 4.13 -14.81
N ASP A 187 -9.62 3.78 -16.02
CA ASP A 187 -8.89 4.07 -17.25
C ASP A 187 -8.89 5.56 -17.60
N ALA A 188 -10.03 6.23 -17.44
CA ALA A 188 -10.19 7.62 -17.84
C ALA A 188 -9.56 8.62 -16.86
N VAL A 189 -9.48 8.29 -15.57
CA VAL A 189 -9.05 9.22 -14.51
C VAL A 189 -7.99 8.60 -13.59
N ALA A 190 -8.30 7.50 -12.91
CA ALA A 190 -7.52 7.05 -11.76
C ALA A 190 -6.11 6.54 -12.12
N ALA A 191 -5.96 5.88 -13.27
CA ALA A 191 -4.68 5.38 -13.75
C ALA A 191 -3.82 6.50 -14.36
N LYS A 192 -4.46 7.44 -15.08
CA LYS A 192 -3.76 8.54 -15.77
C LYS A 192 -3.21 9.58 -14.80
N PHE A 193 -4.01 9.98 -13.82
CA PHE A 193 -3.69 11.15 -13.00
C PHE A 193 -2.39 10.99 -12.19
N PRO A 194 -2.20 9.93 -11.37
CA PRO A 194 -0.96 9.78 -10.58
C PRO A 194 0.29 9.67 -11.46
N LEU A 195 0.17 9.00 -12.61
CA LEU A 195 1.27 8.85 -13.54
C LEU A 195 1.74 10.20 -14.08
N GLN A 196 0.81 11.04 -14.55
CA GLN A 196 1.15 12.36 -15.10
C GLN A 196 1.84 13.25 -14.06
N ILE A 197 1.42 13.18 -12.80
CA ILE A 197 2.09 13.92 -11.72
C ILE A 197 3.53 13.41 -11.54
N ILE A 198 3.74 12.10 -11.54
CA ILE A 198 5.09 11.53 -11.41
C ILE A 198 5.96 11.88 -12.63
N CYS A 199 5.43 11.83 -13.86
CA CYS A 199 6.14 12.22 -15.07
C CYS A 199 6.62 13.67 -14.99
N GLU A 200 5.77 14.61 -14.55
CA GLU A 200 6.16 16.00 -14.32
C GLU A 200 7.27 16.14 -13.28
N MET A 201 7.12 15.44 -12.16
CA MET A 201 8.13 15.47 -11.08
C MET A 201 9.49 14.96 -11.56
N MET A 202 9.50 14.01 -12.49
CA MET A 202 10.70 13.47 -13.12
C MET A 202 11.19 14.30 -14.32
N GLY A 203 10.43 15.31 -14.76
CA GLY A 203 10.74 16.11 -15.95
C GLY A 203 10.62 15.33 -17.26
N ILE A 204 9.74 14.32 -17.30
CA ILE A 204 9.49 13.49 -18.49
C ILE A 204 8.65 14.31 -19.49
N PRO A 205 9.05 14.39 -20.77
CA PRO A 205 8.27 15.05 -21.80
C PRO A 205 6.88 14.42 -22.00
N ALA A 206 5.90 15.24 -22.41
CA ALA A 206 4.53 14.78 -22.62
C ALA A 206 4.42 13.66 -23.68
N GLU A 207 5.29 13.68 -24.70
CA GLU A 207 5.33 12.63 -25.73
C GLU A 207 5.67 11.23 -25.20
N ASP A 208 6.39 11.16 -24.07
CA ASP A 208 6.85 9.89 -23.48
C ASP A 208 5.86 9.36 -22.42
N GLU A 209 4.91 10.17 -21.92
CA GLU A 209 3.96 9.79 -20.86
C GLU A 209 3.22 8.48 -21.17
N ARG A 210 2.80 8.28 -22.42
CA ARG A 210 2.11 7.06 -22.86
C ARG A 210 3.00 5.83 -22.73
N GLN A 211 4.27 5.94 -23.11
CA GLN A 211 5.21 4.82 -23.00
C GLN A 211 5.44 4.44 -21.53
N ILE A 212 5.56 5.43 -20.64
CA ILE A 212 5.68 5.16 -19.20
C ILE A 212 4.39 4.54 -18.65
N PHE A 213 3.22 4.96 -19.12
CA PHE A 213 1.94 4.35 -18.74
C PHE A 213 1.91 2.87 -19.08
N GLU A 214 2.29 2.53 -20.31
CA GLU A 214 2.32 1.14 -20.78
C GLU A 214 3.29 0.31 -19.92
N TRP A 215 4.51 0.78 -19.67
CA TRP A 215 5.52 0.07 -18.86
C TRP A 215 5.15 -0.14 -17.39
N THR A 216 4.33 0.73 -16.80
CA THR A 216 4.01 0.70 -15.36
C THR A 216 2.71 -0.05 -15.03
N ASN A 217 1.89 -0.34 -16.05
CA ASN A 217 0.63 -1.07 -15.90
C ASN A 217 0.63 -2.44 -16.60
N THR A 218 1.78 -2.91 -17.09
CA THR A 218 1.95 -4.30 -17.58
C THR A 218 2.32 -5.24 -16.45
#